data_AF-A0A9K3GTC0-F1
#
_entry.id   AF-A0A9K3GTC0-F1
#
_cell.length_a   1.000
_cell.length_b   1.000
_cell.length_c   1.000
_cell.angle_alpha   90.00
_cell.angle_beta   90.00
_cell.angle_gamma   90.00
#
_symmetry.space_group_name_H-M   'P 1'
#
loop_
_entity.id
_entity.type
_entity.pdbx_description
1 polymer ?
#
loop_
_entity_poly.entity_id
_entity_poly.type
_entity_poly.pdbx_seq_one_letter_code
_entity_poly.pdbx_strand_id
1 'polypeptide(L)'
;MAVPYIYNFSYIDNANESYFTYWSTNHSVISGMFLDVSGQMQQQTWKESSEQWYLFFSTPKLICDVYARCGAFSICNQQTSPFCNCLTGFEPTSQSDWNLSEFSGGCVRKTKLNCRVKEEKPEFIVSFVPVKYLPASHENEIPSLDESACRRSCLDDCSCDGYSFFLERCRLWNNENLNNISFVFVSDDSTVRKFELNIKVASKDIQHPINDIHKKNDKVNLATVVGSIAGVVFLFGLIFLIICRKKCIRVGKTRMEGSLIAFVYRDLQIATKNFSDKLGGGGFGSVFKGVLRDSSIVAVKKLESLSQGEKQFRSEVSTIGTIQHVNLVRLRGFCAQGSSKLLVYDYMPNGSLDSHLFGEKEDNLLNWKTRYEIALGIARGLVYLHEKCRDCIIHCDIKPENILLDADFCPKLADFGLAKLVGREFSRVLTTFRGTKGYLAPEWLSGVPVTAKADVFSYGMMLFELVYGKRNAEQSDDSTSKFFPSLVANVLMVGGDILSLLDSRLNREASVEEVTKICKVACWCIQDEEDSRPSMSLVEQILEGVSDVNMPPVPRTVKLFLDNMEPIVFFTESSSNESPQVLGNSSAVILSKSASSSS
;
A
#
# COMPACT_ATOMS: atom_id res chain seq x y z
N MET A 1 17.88 -26.48 -26.98
CA MET A 1 18.68 -25.23 -27.00
C MET A 1 18.54 -24.59 -25.65
N ALA A 2 19.62 -24.57 -24.86
CA ALA A 2 19.62 -23.88 -23.56
C ALA A 2 19.52 -22.37 -23.84
N VAL A 3 18.48 -21.73 -23.31
CA VAL A 3 18.36 -20.27 -23.35
C VAL A 3 19.55 -19.72 -22.56
N PRO A 4 20.39 -18.82 -23.12
CA PRO A 4 21.49 -18.25 -22.37
C PRO A 4 20.94 -17.59 -21.09
N TYR A 5 21.62 -17.81 -19.96
CA TYR A 5 21.26 -17.16 -18.70
C TYR A 5 21.26 -15.64 -18.90
N ILE A 6 20.06 -15.05 -18.90
CA ILE A 6 19.86 -13.61 -19.16
C ILE A 6 20.38 -12.76 -18.00
N TYR A 7 20.56 -13.36 -16.82
CA TYR A 7 20.98 -12.67 -15.61
C TYR A 7 22.29 -13.24 -15.06
N ASN A 8 23.15 -12.33 -14.61
CA ASN A 8 24.30 -12.64 -13.77
C ASN A 8 24.03 -12.16 -12.35
N PHE A 9 24.62 -12.88 -11.40
CA PHE A 9 24.47 -12.64 -9.97
C PHE A 9 25.83 -12.61 -9.31
N SER A 10 26.03 -11.69 -8.37
CA SER A 10 27.18 -11.70 -7.47
C SER A 10 26.73 -11.51 -6.03
N TYR A 11 27.37 -12.22 -5.13
CA TYR A 11 27.19 -12.06 -3.69
C TYR A 11 28.53 -11.69 -3.09
N ILE A 12 28.53 -10.63 -2.29
CA ILE A 12 29.70 -10.12 -1.61
C ILE A 12 29.37 -10.11 -0.13
N ASP A 13 30.20 -10.79 0.66
CA ASP A 13 30.10 -10.86 2.11
C ASP A 13 31.47 -10.54 2.69
N ASN A 14 31.55 -9.45 3.45
CA ASN A 14 32.76 -8.99 4.11
C ASN A 14 32.44 -8.50 5.53
N ALA A 15 33.46 -8.15 6.31
CA ALA A 15 33.29 -7.79 7.72
C ALA A 15 32.40 -6.55 7.97
N ASN A 16 32.19 -5.70 6.96
CA ASN A 16 31.42 -4.46 7.06
C ASN A 16 30.03 -4.56 6.42
N GLU A 17 29.87 -5.36 5.36
CA GLU A 17 28.63 -5.46 4.61
C GLU A 17 28.47 -6.82 3.91
N SER A 18 27.21 -7.22 3.76
CA SER A 18 26.80 -8.33 2.91
C SER A 18 25.76 -7.83 1.92
N TYR A 19 26.05 -7.92 0.62
CA TYR A 19 25.12 -7.48 -0.42
C TYR A 19 25.14 -8.40 -1.64
N PHE A 20 24.02 -8.40 -2.34
CA PHE A 20 23.81 -9.18 -3.56
C PHE A 20 23.52 -8.22 -4.70
N THR A 21 24.21 -8.40 -5.83
CA THR A 21 23.95 -7.62 -7.05
C THR A 21 23.48 -8.53 -8.16
N TYR A 22 22.63 -7.99 -9.03
CA TYR A 22 22.15 -8.68 -10.22
C TYR A 22 22.13 -7.70 -11.39
N TRP A 23 22.42 -8.21 -12.59
CA TRP A 23 22.29 -7.43 -13.81
C TRP A 23 21.88 -8.32 -14.97
N SER A 24 21.15 -7.72 -15.92
CA SER A 24 20.78 -8.38 -17.17
C SER A 24 21.92 -8.26 -18.18
N THR A 25 22.22 -9.32 -18.91
CA THR A 25 23.14 -9.29 -20.06
C THR A 25 22.51 -8.62 -21.29
N ASN A 26 21.19 -8.47 -21.30
CA ASN A 26 20.45 -7.75 -22.33
C ASN A 26 19.73 -6.52 -21.74
N HIS A 27 20.18 -5.33 -22.14
CA HIS A 27 19.62 -4.05 -21.69
C HIS A 27 18.22 -3.75 -22.23
N SER A 28 17.74 -4.46 -23.27
CA SER A 28 16.37 -4.28 -23.79
C SER A 28 15.32 -5.05 -22.98
N VAL A 29 15.74 -5.95 -22.07
CA VAL A 29 14.82 -6.79 -21.29
C VAL A 29 14.46 -6.10 -19.98
N ILE A 30 13.21 -5.66 -19.87
CA ILE A 30 12.67 -5.11 -18.62
C ILE A 30 12.51 -6.26 -17.61
N SER A 31 13.12 -6.10 -16.43
CA SER A 31 13.08 -7.11 -15.38
C SER A 31 13.22 -6.52 -13.99
N GLY A 32 12.62 -7.17 -12.99
CA GLY A 32 12.71 -6.75 -11.60
C GLY A 32 12.84 -7.95 -10.67
N MET A 33 13.68 -7.78 -9.64
CA MET A 33 13.75 -8.69 -8.50
C MET A 33 12.91 -8.11 -7.36
N PHE A 34 12.07 -8.92 -6.73
CA PHE A 34 11.24 -8.49 -5.61
C PHE A 34 11.04 -9.65 -4.63
N LEU A 35 10.85 -9.30 -3.36
CA LEU A 35 10.45 -10.24 -2.33
C LEU A 35 8.91 -10.29 -2.31
N ASP A 36 8.35 -11.43 -2.69
CA ASP A 36 6.90 -11.64 -2.66
C ASP A 36 6.38 -11.67 -1.21
N VAL A 37 5.07 -11.43 -1.02
CA VAL A 37 4.40 -11.50 0.30
C VAL A 37 4.51 -12.88 0.94
N SER A 38 4.80 -13.91 0.15
CA SER A 38 5.11 -15.23 0.68
C SER A 38 6.44 -15.32 1.42
N GLY A 39 7.32 -14.33 1.26
CA GLY A 39 8.73 -14.36 1.67
C GLY A 39 9.65 -14.99 0.61
N GLN A 40 9.12 -15.34 -0.57
CA GLN A 40 9.91 -15.89 -1.67
C GLN A 40 10.51 -14.76 -2.52
N MET A 41 11.81 -14.80 -2.77
CA MET A 41 12.45 -13.87 -3.69
C MET A 41 12.16 -14.32 -5.12
N GLN A 42 11.69 -13.41 -5.96
CA GLN A 42 11.27 -13.68 -7.32
C GLN A 42 11.93 -12.70 -8.29
N GLN A 43 12.35 -13.22 -9.45
CA GLN A 43 12.75 -12.42 -10.60
C GLN A 43 11.65 -12.54 -11.65
N GLN A 44 11.03 -11.41 -12.00
CA GLN A 44 10.11 -11.35 -13.13
C GLN A 44 10.73 -10.61 -14.29
N THR A 45 10.39 -11.07 -15.48
CA THR A 45 10.82 -10.50 -16.75
C THR A 45 9.58 -10.13 -17.55
N TRP A 46 9.55 -8.93 -18.09
CA TRP A 46 8.47 -8.49 -18.96
C TRP A 46 8.62 -9.18 -20.32
N LYS A 47 7.56 -9.83 -20.78
CA LYS A 47 7.52 -10.47 -22.10
C LYS A 47 6.62 -9.68 -23.02
N GLU A 48 7.22 -8.90 -23.93
CA GLU A 48 6.51 -8.04 -24.87
C GLU A 48 5.48 -8.78 -25.70
N SER A 49 5.80 -9.98 -26.20
CA SER A 49 4.89 -10.77 -27.06
C SER A 49 3.55 -11.12 -26.41
N SER A 50 3.45 -11.04 -25.08
CA SER A 50 2.25 -11.40 -24.33
C SER A 50 1.84 -10.35 -23.31
N GLU A 51 2.49 -9.18 -23.33
CA GLU A 51 2.21 -8.03 -22.45
C GLU A 51 2.01 -8.42 -20.97
N GLN A 52 2.83 -9.35 -20.47
CA GLN A 52 2.71 -9.86 -19.11
C GLN A 52 4.08 -10.12 -18.49
N TRP A 53 4.11 -10.04 -17.16
CA TRP A 53 5.25 -10.44 -16.35
C TRP A 53 5.33 -11.96 -16.28
N TYR A 54 6.48 -12.50 -16.63
CA TYR A 54 6.80 -13.91 -16.52
C TYR A 54 7.77 -14.13 -15.37
N LEU A 55 7.48 -15.08 -14.48
CA LEU A 55 8.40 -15.49 -13.41
C LEU A 55 9.58 -16.24 -14.02
N PHE A 56 10.75 -15.59 -14.06
CA PHE A 56 11.97 -16.19 -14.58
C PHE A 56 12.57 -17.18 -13.57
N PHE A 57 12.69 -16.77 -12.31
CA PHE A 57 13.09 -17.67 -11.22
C PHE A 57 12.51 -17.21 -9.90
N SER A 58 12.42 -18.14 -8.96
CA SER A 58 12.15 -17.84 -7.55
C SER A 58 13.07 -18.65 -6.65
N THR A 59 13.41 -18.09 -5.50
CA THR A 59 14.19 -18.76 -4.46
C THR A 59 13.64 -18.45 -3.07
N PRO A 60 13.50 -19.47 -2.20
CA PRO A 60 13.65 -20.90 -2.51
C PRO A 60 12.53 -21.39 -3.45
N LYS A 61 12.78 -22.42 -4.26
CA LYS A 61 11.80 -22.89 -5.27
C LYS A 61 10.49 -23.38 -4.67
N LEU A 62 10.57 -24.03 -3.51
CA LEU A 62 9.42 -24.56 -2.79
C LEU A 62 8.99 -23.56 -1.72
N ILE A 63 7.70 -23.24 -1.68
CA ILE A 63 7.11 -22.33 -0.67
C ILE A 63 7.38 -22.81 0.78
N CYS A 64 7.44 -24.12 1.03
CA CYS A 64 7.74 -24.65 2.35
C CYS A 64 9.22 -24.55 2.77
N ASP A 65 10.11 -24.22 1.83
CA ASP A 65 11.51 -23.92 2.15
C ASP A 65 11.67 -22.43 2.54
N VAL A 66 10.61 -21.60 2.41
CA VAL A 66 10.64 -20.19 2.86
C VAL A 66 10.61 -20.14 4.39
N TYR A 67 11.55 -19.36 4.96
CA TYR A 67 11.70 -19.26 6.41
C TYR A 67 10.43 -18.76 7.11
N ALA A 68 10.03 -19.45 8.17
CA ALA A 68 8.87 -19.24 9.02
C ALA A 68 7.52 -19.11 8.28
N ARG A 69 7.36 -19.73 7.10
CA ARG A 69 6.14 -19.59 6.28
C ARG A 69 4.84 -19.95 7.01
N CYS A 70 4.87 -21.02 7.79
CA CYS A 70 3.72 -21.49 8.58
C CYS A 70 3.77 -21.02 10.05
N GLY A 71 4.77 -20.23 10.44
CA GLY A 71 4.99 -19.81 11.82
C GLY A 71 5.40 -20.93 12.78
N ALA A 72 5.48 -20.61 14.06
CA ALA A 72 5.98 -21.51 15.10
C ALA A 72 5.06 -22.72 15.32
N PHE A 73 5.64 -23.87 15.69
CA PHE A 73 4.92 -25.11 16.05
C PHE A 73 3.91 -25.60 15.01
N SER A 74 4.16 -25.27 13.75
CA SER A 74 3.37 -25.65 12.60
C SER A 74 4.20 -26.50 11.66
N ILE A 75 3.53 -27.24 10.79
CA ILE A 75 4.16 -28.04 9.75
C ILE A 75 3.74 -27.55 8.37
N CYS A 76 4.72 -27.40 7.48
CA CYS A 76 4.50 -27.06 6.08
C CYS A 76 4.54 -28.33 5.21
N ASN A 77 3.46 -28.56 4.46
CA ASN A 77 3.31 -29.65 3.51
C ASN A 77 2.68 -29.13 2.22
N GLN A 78 3.43 -29.18 1.12
CA GLN A 78 2.95 -28.65 -0.17
C GLN A 78 1.88 -29.52 -0.83
N GLN A 79 1.69 -30.75 -0.38
CA GLN A 79 0.73 -31.69 -0.96
C GLN A 79 -0.65 -31.61 -0.30
N THR A 80 -0.79 -30.88 0.81
CA THR A 80 -2.07 -30.73 1.52
C THR A 80 -2.69 -29.36 1.28
N SER A 81 -4.03 -29.30 1.37
CA SER A 81 -4.79 -28.05 1.42
C SER A 81 -5.58 -28.01 2.73
N PRO A 82 -5.24 -27.12 3.69
CA PRO A 82 -4.20 -26.10 3.63
C PRO A 82 -2.76 -26.68 3.69
N PHE A 83 -1.79 -25.90 3.21
CA PHE A 83 -0.37 -26.29 3.19
C PHE A 83 0.30 -26.19 4.56
N CYS A 84 -0.27 -25.41 5.48
CA CYS A 84 0.19 -25.31 6.87
C CYS A 84 -0.80 -26.00 7.80
N ASN A 85 -0.30 -26.82 8.73
CA ASN A 85 -1.09 -27.46 9.77
C ASN A 85 -0.42 -27.32 11.14
N CYS A 86 -1.18 -27.22 12.22
CA CYS A 86 -0.58 -27.25 13.55
C CYS A 86 -0.11 -28.65 13.89
N LEU A 87 1.00 -28.74 14.61
CA LEU A 87 1.46 -30.00 15.17
C LEU A 87 0.45 -30.57 16.17
N THR A 88 0.49 -31.89 16.38
CA THR A 88 -0.33 -32.55 17.39
C THR A 88 -0.07 -31.92 18.77
N GLY A 89 -1.14 -31.53 19.48
CA GLY A 89 -1.05 -30.81 20.74
C GLY A 89 -1.02 -29.28 20.65
N PHE A 90 -1.02 -28.73 19.44
CA PHE A 90 -1.03 -27.29 19.18
C PHE A 90 -2.29 -26.89 18.41
N GLU A 91 -2.66 -25.62 18.54
CA GLU A 91 -3.78 -25.00 17.84
C GLU A 91 -3.38 -23.63 17.27
N PRO A 92 -4.08 -23.13 16.22
CA PRO A 92 -3.75 -21.85 15.63
C PRO A 92 -3.74 -20.71 16.65
N THR A 93 -2.72 -19.86 16.61
CA THR A 93 -2.68 -18.64 17.44
C THR A 93 -3.90 -17.74 17.17
N SER A 94 -4.34 -17.71 15.91
CA SER A 94 -5.50 -16.96 15.45
C SER A 94 -6.25 -17.78 14.41
N GLN A 95 -7.45 -18.26 14.78
CA GLN A 95 -8.29 -19.02 13.85
C GLN A 95 -8.78 -18.15 12.67
N SER A 96 -8.97 -16.84 12.88
CA SER A 96 -9.36 -15.93 11.81
C SER A 96 -8.29 -15.82 10.72
N ASP A 97 -7.02 -15.76 11.11
CA ASP A 97 -5.89 -15.57 10.19
C ASP A 97 -5.66 -16.85 9.37
N TRP A 98 -5.74 -18.00 10.05
CA TRP A 98 -5.68 -19.31 9.40
C TRP A 98 -6.83 -19.54 8.40
N ASN A 99 -8.04 -19.06 8.70
CA ASN A 99 -9.18 -19.10 7.76
C ASN A 99 -8.95 -18.21 6.52
N LEU A 100 -8.08 -17.21 6.62
CA LEU A 100 -7.66 -16.33 5.53
C LEU A 100 -6.39 -16.84 4.81
N SER A 101 -5.91 -18.04 5.14
CA SER A 101 -4.64 -18.61 4.66
C SER A 101 -3.40 -17.78 5.06
N GLU A 102 -3.49 -17.05 6.16
CA GLU A 102 -2.38 -16.35 6.80
C GLU A 102 -1.86 -17.18 7.99
N PHE A 103 -0.78 -17.91 7.74
CA PHE A 103 -0.23 -18.88 8.69
C PHE A 103 0.98 -18.34 9.47
N SER A 104 1.44 -17.13 9.18
CA SER A 104 2.64 -16.53 9.79
C SER A 104 2.60 -16.47 11.32
N GLY A 105 1.40 -16.35 11.90
CA GLY A 105 1.17 -16.35 13.35
C GLY A 105 1.39 -17.72 14.02
N GLY A 106 1.56 -18.80 13.26
CA GLY A 106 1.88 -20.13 13.77
C GLY A 106 0.80 -20.73 14.66
N CYS A 107 1.25 -21.59 15.56
CA CYS A 107 0.44 -22.33 16.51
C CYS A 107 0.94 -22.12 17.94
N VAL A 108 0.03 -22.30 18.89
CA VAL A 108 0.27 -22.28 20.33
C VAL A 108 -0.15 -23.60 20.95
N ARG A 109 0.43 -23.94 22.10
CA ARG A 109 0.10 -25.17 22.83
C ARG A 109 -1.36 -25.11 23.30
N LYS A 110 -2.13 -26.17 23.04
CA LYS A 110 -3.50 -26.32 23.61
C LYS A 110 -3.46 -26.37 25.13
N THR A 111 -2.46 -27.07 25.67
CA THR A 111 -2.25 -27.22 27.11
C THR A 111 -0.93 -26.60 27.54
N LYS A 112 -1.00 -25.69 28.51
CA LYS A 112 0.21 -25.13 29.16
C LYS A 112 0.90 -26.21 30.01
N LEU A 113 2.21 -26.32 29.84
CA LEU A 113 3.05 -27.25 30.60
C LEU A 113 3.28 -26.68 32.01
N ASN A 114 2.68 -27.29 33.04
CA ASN A 114 2.84 -26.87 34.44
C ASN A 114 3.96 -27.68 35.11
N CYS A 115 5.13 -27.06 35.25
CA CYS A 115 6.33 -27.70 35.76
C CYS A 115 6.51 -27.72 37.29
N ARG A 116 5.57 -27.14 38.04
CA ARG A 116 5.74 -26.90 39.49
C ARG A 116 5.22 -28.01 40.41
N VAL A 117 4.51 -29.02 39.89
CA VAL A 117 3.86 -30.04 40.71
C VAL A 117 4.50 -31.40 40.46
N LYS A 118 5.18 -31.96 41.47
CA LYS A 118 5.85 -33.28 41.41
C LYS A 118 4.87 -34.47 41.53
N GLU A 119 3.60 -34.24 41.88
CA GLU A 119 2.63 -35.29 42.23
C GLU A 119 1.67 -35.70 41.10
N GLU A 120 1.64 -34.98 39.99
CA GLU A 120 1.08 -35.47 38.73
C GLU A 120 2.21 -35.45 37.72
N LYS A 121 2.94 -36.56 37.55
CA LYS A 121 3.85 -36.70 36.40
C LYS A 121 2.97 -36.62 35.16
N PRO A 122 2.98 -35.53 34.39
CA PRO A 122 2.27 -35.53 33.14
C PRO A 122 3.18 -36.39 32.27
N GLU A 123 2.71 -37.56 31.87
CA GLU A 123 3.37 -38.27 30.78
C GLU A 123 3.44 -37.27 29.62
N PHE A 124 4.62 -36.73 29.34
CA PHE A 124 4.82 -35.84 28.21
C PHE A 124 5.35 -36.73 27.10
N ILE A 125 4.43 -37.26 26.31
CA ILE A 125 4.78 -38.13 25.20
C ILE A 125 5.23 -37.25 24.05
N VAL A 126 6.32 -37.69 23.45
CA VAL A 126 7.02 -37.03 22.37
C VAL A 126 6.26 -37.30 21.07
N SER A 127 5.80 -36.25 20.39
CA SER A 127 5.21 -36.40 19.06
C SER A 127 6.33 -36.48 18.02
N PHE A 128 6.33 -37.56 17.24
CA PHE A 128 7.28 -37.81 16.17
C PHE A 128 6.89 -37.02 14.92
N VAL A 129 7.83 -36.25 14.38
CA VAL A 129 7.66 -35.55 13.11
C VAL A 129 8.84 -35.87 12.19
N PRO A 130 8.62 -36.56 11.05
CA PRO A 130 9.66 -36.74 10.06
C PRO A 130 9.90 -35.41 9.32
N VAL A 131 11.11 -34.87 9.43
CA VAL A 131 11.46 -33.57 8.83
C VAL A 131 12.56 -33.68 7.79
N LYS A 132 12.48 -32.83 6.76
CA LYS A 132 13.50 -32.71 5.69
C LYS A 132 14.80 -32.07 6.20
N TYR A 133 14.67 -31.08 7.10
CA TYR A 133 15.78 -30.41 7.76
C TYR A 133 15.42 -30.18 9.24
N LEU A 134 16.41 -30.27 10.14
CA LEU A 134 16.21 -29.86 11.52
C LEU A 134 16.11 -28.32 11.60
N PRO A 135 15.19 -27.77 12.42
CA PRO A 135 15.13 -26.33 12.66
C PRO A 135 16.49 -25.79 13.15
N ALA A 136 16.83 -24.56 12.78
CA ALA A 136 18.01 -23.90 13.33
C ALA A 136 17.87 -23.78 14.86
N SER A 137 18.95 -24.04 15.59
CA SER A 137 19.00 -23.91 17.06
C SER A 137 20.19 -23.03 17.43
N HIS A 138 20.01 -22.14 18.40
CA HIS A 138 21.04 -21.23 18.87
C HIS A 138 21.96 -21.85 19.95
N GLU A 139 21.59 -22.99 20.56
CA GLU A 139 22.37 -23.60 21.64
C GLU A 139 22.59 -25.13 21.49
N ASN A 140 23.88 -25.49 21.45
CA ASN A 140 24.52 -26.74 21.88
C ASN A 140 24.06 -28.09 21.30
N GLU A 141 24.84 -28.62 20.36
CA GLU A 141 24.99 -30.07 20.20
C GLU A 141 25.68 -30.64 21.44
N ILE A 142 24.99 -31.52 22.17
CA ILE A 142 25.56 -32.21 23.33
C ILE A 142 25.94 -33.63 22.87
N PRO A 143 27.18 -34.10 23.13
CA PRO A 143 27.51 -35.51 22.96
C PRO A 143 26.64 -36.34 23.90
N SER A 144 25.81 -37.23 23.37
CA SER A 144 24.93 -38.10 24.17
C SER A 144 25.08 -39.54 23.72
N LEU A 145 25.36 -40.43 24.67
CA LEU A 145 25.64 -41.85 24.40
C LEU A 145 24.37 -42.64 24.05
N ASP A 146 23.19 -42.13 24.37
CA ASP A 146 21.91 -42.83 24.18
C ASP A 146 20.78 -41.80 23.93
N GLU A 147 19.86 -42.14 23.03
CA GLU A 147 18.63 -41.39 22.76
C GLU A 147 17.80 -41.20 24.04
N SER A 148 17.78 -42.23 24.89
CA SER A 148 17.04 -42.21 26.16
C SER A 148 17.55 -41.14 27.11
N ALA A 149 18.84 -40.79 27.04
CA ALA A 149 19.43 -39.70 27.82
C ALA A 149 19.03 -38.33 27.24
N CYS A 150 19.08 -38.16 25.92
CA CYS A 150 18.63 -36.95 25.24
C CYS A 150 17.15 -36.65 25.52
N ARG A 151 16.31 -37.70 25.46
CA ARG A 151 14.89 -37.65 25.82
C ARG A 151 14.69 -37.16 27.25
N ARG A 152 15.38 -37.74 28.22
CA ARG A 152 15.27 -37.34 29.64
C ARG A 152 15.67 -35.89 29.85
N SER A 153 16.76 -35.43 29.24
CA SER A 153 17.20 -34.03 29.33
C SER A 153 16.10 -33.05 28.89
N CYS A 154 15.40 -33.33 27.79
CA CYS A 154 14.28 -32.49 27.36
C CYS A 154 13.04 -32.62 28.25
N LEU A 155 12.76 -33.82 28.78
CA LEU A 155 11.61 -34.03 29.64
C LEU A 155 11.75 -33.33 30.99
N ASP A 156 12.96 -33.35 31.56
CA ASP A 156 13.27 -32.73 32.86
C ASP A 156 13.43 -31.20 32.77
N ASP A 157 13.76 -30.66 31.59
CA ASP A 157 13.84 -29.22 31.35
C ASP A 157 12.47 -28.64 30.91
N CYS A 158 11.99 -27.66 31.66
CA CYS A 158 10.73 -26.98 31.41
C CYS A 158 10.77 -25.99 30.25
N SER A 159 11.97 -25.54 29.90
CA SER A 159 12.18 -24.70 28.73
C SER A 159 12.28 -25.52 27.44
N CYS A 160 12.48 -26.84 27.51
CA CYS A 160 12.62 -27.66 26.33
C CYS A 160 11.30 -27.84 25.57
N ASP A 161 11.30 -27.40 24.32
CA ASP A 161 10.20 -27.53 23.38
C ASP A 161 10.28 -28.84 22.56
N GLY A 162 11.49 -29.33 22.31
CA GLY A 162 11.73 -30.59 21.60
C GLY A 162 13.20 -30.98 21.52
N TYR A 163 13.48 -32.19 21.03
CA TYR A 163 14.83 -32.70 20.82
C TYR A 163 14.96 -33.49 19.52
N SER A 164 16.19 -33.81 19.14
CA SER A 164 16.52 -34.71 18.04
C SER A 164 17.80 -35.46 18.41
N PHE A 165 17.85 -36.75 18.08
CA PHE A 165 19.01 -37.58 18.32
C PHE A 165 19.46 -38.21 17.00
N PHE A 166 20.68 -37.92 16.58
CA PHE A 166 21.24 -38.46 15.34
C PHE A 166 22.75 -38.59 15.45
N LEU A 167 23.31 -39.75 15.06
CA LEU A 167 24.75 -40.04 15.12
C LEU A 167 25.39 -39.71 16.48
N GLU A 168 24.78 -40.18 17.58
CA GLU A 168 25.26 -39.94 18.96
C GLU A 168 25.32 -38.47 19.38
N ARG A 169 24.63 -37.59 18.65
CA ARG A 169 24.48 -36.17 18.99
C ARG A 169 23.04 -35.89 19.40
N CYS A 170 22.89 -35.27 20.56
CA CYS A 170 21.63 -34.74 21.05
C CYS A 170 21.55 -33.26 20.72
N ARG A 171 20.46 -32.84 20.07
CA ARG A 171 20.09 -31.43 19.89
C ARG A 171 18.82 -31.14 20.67
N LEU A 172 18.82 -30.06 21.42
CA LEU A 172 17.71 -29.59 22.25
C LEU A 172 17.27 -28.21 21.76
N TRP A 173 15.97 -27.96 21.75
CA TRP A 173 15.39 -26.64 21.45
C TRP A 173 14.73 -26.13 22.72
N ASN A 174 15.26 -25.04 23.30
CA ASN A 174 14.83 -24.50 24.59
C ASN A 174 14.29 -23.07 24.45
N ASN A 175 13.00 -22.85 24.76
CA ASN A 175 12.29 -21.59 24.54
C ASN A 175 12.42 -21.06 23.10
N GLU A 176 12.60 -21.97 22.15
CA GLU A 176 12.76 -21.63 20.74
C GLU A 176 11.42 -21.86 20.05
N ASN A 177 10.89 -20.80 19.43
CA ASN A 177 9.75 -20.92 18.53
C ASN A 177 10.16 -21.78 17.33
N LEU A 178 9.88 -23.09 17.41
CA LEU A 178 10.23 -24.07 16.38
C LEU A 178 9.58 -23.70 15.05
N ASN A 179 10.36 -23.11 14.15
CA ASN A 179 9.94 -22.69 12.81
C ASN A 179 10.50 -23.66 11.74
N ASN A 180 9.93 -23.63 10.53
CA ASN A 180 10.40 -24.38 9.34
C ASN A 180 10.36 -25.90 9.45
N ILE A 181 9.41 -26.44 10.19
CA ILE A 181 9.17 -27.88 10.22
C ILE A 181 8.49 -28.25 8.89
N SER A 182 9.20 -28.98 8.03
CA SER A 182 8.69 -29.43 6.73
C SER A 182 8.44 -30.93 6.76
N PHE A 183 7.20 -31.36 6.44
CA PHE A 183 6.81 -32.78 6.46
C PHE A 183 7.35 -33.54 5.26
N VAL A 184 7.78 -34.78 5.46
CA VAL A 184 8.09 -35.73 4.38
C VAL A 184 7.12 -36.91 4.45
N PHE A 185 6.37 -37.16 3.37
CA PHE A 185 5.55 -38.37 3.28
C PHE A 185 6.42 -39.62 3.20
N VAL A 186 5.93 -40.70 3.81
CA VAL A 186 6.47 -42.05 3.67
C VAL A 186 6.19 -42.54 2.25
N SER A 187 6.97 -42.05 1.27
CA SER A 187 7.13 -42.70 -0.03
C SER A 187 8.55 -43.27 -0.08
N ASP A 188 8.66 -44.49 -0.58
CA ASP A 188 9.85 -45.39 -0.65
C ASP A 188 11.09 -44.84 -1.39
N ASP A 189 11.21 -43.53 -1.61
CA ASP A 189 12.39 -42.97 -2.24
C ASP A 189 13.54 -42.83 -1.23
N SER A 190 14.50 -43.74 -1.33
CA SER A 190 15.64 -43.95 -0.44
C SER A 190 16.72 -42.85 -0.50
N THR A 191 16.48 -41.76 -1.22
CA THR A 191 17.49 -40.73 -1.54
C THR A 191 17.44 -39.48 -0.64
N VAL A 192 16.35 -39.24 0.09
CA VAL A 192 16.20 -38.04 0.96
C VAL A 192 16.63 -38.36 2.39
N ARG A 193 17.61 -37.64 2.94
CA ARG A 193 17.99 -37.72 4.36
C ARG A 193 16.82 -37.27 5.23
N LYS A 194 16.43 -38.11 6.19
CA LYS A 194 15.33 -37.87 7.12
C LYS A 194 15.91 -37.57 8.50
N PHE A 195 15.38 -36.56 9.17
CA PHE A 195 15.69 -36.31 10.58
C PHE A 195 14.46 -36.54 11.43
N GLU A 196 14.69 -37.03 12.64
CA GLU A 196 13.64 -37.28 13.61
C GLU A 196 13.58 -36.11 14.59
N LEU A 197 12.49 -35.33 14.53
CA LEU A 197 12.21 -34.26 15.47
C LEU A 197 11.13 -34.73 16.46
N ASN A 198 11.48 -34.63 17.73
CA ASN A 198 10.72 -35.15 18.85
C ASN A 198 10.20 -33.97 19.68
N ILE A 199 8.89 -33.72 19.67
CA ILE A 199 8.30 -32.51 20.26
C ILE A 199 7.60 -32.84 21.57
N LYS A 200 7.86 -32.05 22.61
CA LYS A 200 7.27 -32.23 23.95
C LYS A 200 5.80 -31.81 23.93
N VAL A 201 4.87 -32.75 24.17
CA VAL A 201 3.41 -32.51 24.14
C VAL A 201 2.74 -33.10 25.38
N ALA A 202 1.61 -32.53 25.81
CA ALA A 202 0.81 -33.08 26.91
C ALA A 202 0.06 -34.35 26.47
N SER A 203 0.12 -35.45 27.26
CA SER A 203 -0.52 -36.73 26.89
C SER A 203 -2.00 -36.64 26.55
N LYS A 204 -2.76 -35.77 27.25
CA LYS A 204 -4.19 -35.61 26.99
C LYS A 204 -4.52 -35.04 25.60
N ASP A 205 -3.54 -34.42 24.94
CA ASP A 205 -3.72 -33.82 23.62
C ASP A 205 -3.32 -34.78 22.47
N ILE A 206 -2.90 -36.01 22.80
CA ILE A 206 -2.63 -37.08 21.83
C ILE A 206 -3.87 -37.97 21.76
N GLN A 207 -4.55 -37.96 20.61
CA GLN A 207 -5.67 -38.88 20.36
C GLN A 207 -5.13 -40.29 20.14
N HIS A 208 -5.36 -41.20 21.09
CA HIS A 208 -5.27 -42.64 20.79
C HIS A 208 -6.49 -43.06 19.95
N PRO A 209 -6.32 -43.78 18.84
CA PRO A 209 -7.44 -44.42 18.16
C PRO A 209 -7.92 -45.59 19.03
N ILE A 210 -8.82 -45.32 19.98
CA ILE A 210 -9.49 -46.37 20.76
C ILE A 210 -10.78 -46.75 20.04
N ASN A 211 -10.79 -47.97 19.54
CA ASN A 211 -11.98 -48.71 19.12
C ASN A 211 -12.96 -48.84 20.30
N ASP A 212 -13.93 -47.94 20.40
CA ASP A 212 -15.06 -48.13 21.32
C ASP A 212 -16.13 -49.03 20.68
N ILE A 213 -15.93 -50.34 20.86
CA ILE A 213 -17.00 -51.32 20.80
C ILE A 213 -17.79 -51.21 22.11
N HIS A 214 -18.85 -50.41 22.12
CA HIS A 214 -19.85 -50.48 23.19
C HIS A 214 -21.23 -50.87 22.65
N LYS A 215 -21.53 -52.16 22.86
CA LYS A 215 -22.86 -52.79 22.89
C LYS A 215 -23.89 -51.87 23.54
N LYS A 216 -24.97 -51.56 22.82
CA LYS A 216 -26.24 -51.14 23.43
C LYS A 216 -27.24 -52.28 23.33
N ASN A 217 -27.75 -52.71 24.48
CA ASN A 217 -29.02 -53.41 24.55
C ASN A 217 -29.88 -52.83 25.68
N ASP A 218 -31.11 -52.48 25.30
CA ASP A 218 -32.38 -52.35 26.02
C ASP A 218 -32.49 -51.56 27.34
N LYS A 219 -33.30 -50.50 27.34
CA LYS A 219 -34.76 -50.54 27.57
C LYS A 219 -35.33 -49.11 27.60
N VAL A 220 -36.36 -48.88 26.80
CA VAL A 220 -37.16 -47.65 26.80
C VAL A 220 -38.23 -47.75 27.88
N ASN A 221 -38.31 -46.75 28.77
CA ASN A 221 -39.48 -46.53 29.61
C ASN A 221 -40.18 -45.22 29.21
N LEU A 222 -41.45 -45.38 28.87
CA LEU A 222 -42.40 -44.41 28.33
C LEU A 222 -43.00 -43.54 29.46
N ALA A 223 -42.40 -42.38 29.77
CA ALA A 223 -43.03 -41.40 30.68
C ALA A 223 -42.55 -39.92 30.59
N THR A 224 -41.77 -39.50 29.59
CA THR A 224 -41.12 -38.16 29.56
C THR A 224 -41.34 -37.35 28.28
N VAL A 225 -42.48 -37.51 27.61
CA VAL A 225 -42.74 -36.79 26.34
C VAL A 225 -43.50 -35.47 26.51
N VAL A 226 -44.17 -35.23 27.64
CA VAL A 226 -45.00 -34.01 27.80
C VAL A 226 -44.24 -32.82 28.41
N GLY A 227 -43.17 -33.04 29.19
CA GLY A 227 -42.34 -31.95 29.75
C GLY A 227 -41.37 -31.31 28.77
N SER A 228 -40.95 -32.06 27.75
CA SER A 228 -39.87 -31.69 26.83
C SER A 228 -40.27 -30.63 25.81
N ILE A 229 -41.55 -30.57 25.43
CA ILE A 229 -42.05 -29.62 24.42
C ILE A 229 -42.15 -28.21 25.02
N ALA A 230 -42.58 -28.07 26.28
CA ALA A 230 -42.66 -26.78 26.96
C ALA A 230 -41.26 -26.16 27.19
N GLY A 231 -40.27 -26.98 27.56
CA GLY A 231 -38.89 -26.53 27.77
C GLY A 231 -38.23 -26.02 26.48
N VAL A 232 -38.47 -26.69 25.36
CA VAL A 232 -37.92 -26.29 24.05
C VAL A 232 -38.56 -24.99 23.56
N VAL A 233 -39.89 -24.84 23.68
CA VAL A 233 -40.58 -23.59 23.31
C VAL A 233 -40.14 -22.41 24.18
N PHE A 234 -39.93 -22.62 25.48
CA PHE A 234 -39.41 -21.60 26.38
C PHE A 234 -37.97 -21.20 26.04
N LEU A 235 -37.12 -22.16 25.69
CA LEU A 235 -35.74 -21.91 25.27
C LEU A 235 -35.69 -21.11 23.96
N PHE A 236 -36.51 -21.48 22.96
CA PHE A 236 -36.63 -20.72 21.72
C PHE A 236 -37.22 -19.32 21.94
N GLY A 237 -38.19 -19.17 22.85
CA GLY A 237 -38.73 -17.87 23.25
C GLY A 237 -37.69 -16.97 23.92
N LEU A 238 -36.85 -17.53 24.80
CA LEU A 238 -35.75 -16.80 25.43
C LEU A 238 -34.66 -16.41 24.42
N ILE A 239 -34.30 -17.30 23.51
CA ILE A 239 -33.34 -17.02 22.44
C ILE A 239 -33.90 -15.92 21.52
N PHE A 240 -35.19 -15.99 21.15
CA PHE A 240 -35.85 -14.96 20.36
C PHE A 240 -35.89 -13.61 21.10
N LEU A 241 -36.20 -13.59 22.40
CA LEU A 241 -36.15 -12.38 23.23
C LEU A 241 -34.73 -11.81 23.33
N ILE A 242 -33.70 -12.64 23.47
CA ILE A 242 -32.29 -12.20 23.47
C ILE A 242 -31.90 -11.63 22.11
N ILE A 243 -32.33 -12.25 21.00
CA ILE A 243 -32.09 -11.75 19.64
C ILE A 243 -32.82 -10.42 19.40
N CYS A 244 -34.08 -10.30 19.84
CA CYS A 244 -34.85 -9.06 19.76
C CYS A 244 -34.25 -7.95 20.62
N ARG A 245 -33.78 -8.26 21.84
CA ARG A 245 -33.05 -7.30 22.69
C ARG A 245 -31.72 -6.89 22.07
N LYS A 246 -30.94 -7.82 21.49
CA LYS A 246 -29.70 -7.48 20.76
C LYS A 246 -29.96 -6.66 19.49
N LYS A 247 -31.10 -6.85 18.82
CA LYS A 247 -31.54 -6.00 17.69
C LYS A 247 -32.02 -4.61 18.15
N CYS A 248 -32.67 -4.50 19.31
CA CYS A 248 -33.10 -3.21 19.85
C CYS A 248 -31.95 -2.42 20.51
N ILE A 249 -30.96 -3.09 21.11
CA ILE A 249 -29.78 -2.44 21.73
C ILE A 249 -28.79 -1.90 20.67
N ARG A 250 -28.88 -2.33 19.40
CA ARG A 250 -28.16 -1.67 18.28
C ARG A 250 -28.76 -0.32 17.87
N VAL A 251 -29.90 0.06 18.44
CA VAL A 251 -30.50 1.38 18.24
C VAL A 251 -30.29 2.16 19.53
N GLY A 252 -29.33 3.09 19.50
CA GLY A 252 -29.10 4.03 20.58
C GLY A 252 -27.78 3.84 21.32
N LYS A 253 -26.65 3.99 20.61
CA LYS A 253 -25.47 4.59 21.26
C LYS A 253 -25.41 6.04 20.79
N THR A 254 -25.68 6.95 21.71
CA THR A 254 -25.50 8.39 21.54
C THR A 254 -24.08 8.66 20.99
N ARG A 255 -24.05 9.37 19.86
CA ARG A 255 -22.89 9.66 19.01
C ARG A 255 -21.88 10.53 19.77
N MET A 256 -20.61 10.13 19.81
CA MET A 256 -19.53 11.10 20.03
C MET A 256 -19.21 11.75 18.69
N GLU A 257 -19.37 13.05 18.64
CA GLU A 257 -18.99 13.90 17.53
C GLU A 257 -17.45 13.87 17.42
N GLY A 258 -16.92 13.14 16.44
CA GLY A 258 -15.47 13.05 16.19
C GLY A 258 -14.91 11.65 15.91
N SER A 259 -15.64 10.56 16.18
CA SER A 259 -15.16 9.20 15.84
C SER A 259 -15.64 8.73 14.48
N LEU A 260 -14.75 8.14 13.67
CA LEU A 260 -15.11 7.47 12.41
C LEU A 260 -16.22 6.44 12.62
N ILE A 261 -17.23 6.47 11.76
CA ILE A 261 -18.36 5.54 11.80
C ILE A 261 -18.06 4.32 10.93
N ALA A 262 -18.16 3.12 11.50
CA ALA A 262 -18.16 1.87 10.74
C ALA A 262 -19.57 1.61 10.18
N PHE A 263 -19.75 1.84 8.88
CA PHE A 263 -21.00 1.60 8.17
C PHE A 263 -21.11 0.16 7.68
N VAL A 264 -22.34 -0.35 7.63
CA VAL A 264 -22.66 -1.63 6.97
C VAL A 264 -22.85 -1.38 5.48
N TYR A 265 -22.34 -2.26 4.62
CA TYR A 265 -22.42 -2.10 3.16
C TYR A 265 -23.85 -1.82 2.67
N ARG A 266 -24.82 -2.56 3.22
CA ARG A 266 -26.24 -2.41 2.87
C ARG A 266 -26.78 -1.01 3.15
N ASP A 267 -26.32 -0.35 4.21
CA ASP A 267 -26.76 1.01 4.53
C ASP A 267 -26.23 2.01 3.50
N LEU A 268 -24.97 1.87 3.08
CA LEU A 268 -24.38 2.71 2.04
C LEU A 268 -24.97 2.43 0.66
N GLN A 269 -25.27 1.17 0.36
CA GLN A 269 -25.96 0.78 -0.86
C GLN A 269 -27.36 1.43 -0.95
N ILE A 270 -28.12 1.45 0.14
CA ILE A 270 -29.43 2.15 0.19
C ILE A 270 -29.22 3.67 0.08
N ALA A 271 -28.29 4.23 0.85
CA ALA A 271 -28.02 5.67 0.86
C ALA A 271 -27.65 6.22 -0.53
N THR A 272 -26.94 5.42 -1.33
CA THR A 272 -26.49 5.75 -2.69
C THR A 272 -27.45 5.28 -3.78
N LYS A 273 -28.65 4.78 -3.43
CA LYS A 273 -29.63 4.23 -4.38
C LYS A 273 -29.04 3.16 -5.30
N ASN A 274 -28.33 2.19 -4.71
CA ASN A 274 -27.53 1.18 -5.40
C ASN A 274 -26.39 1.78 -6.24
N PHE A 275 -25.70 2.80 -5.73
CA PHE A 275 -24.59 3.47 -6.41
C PHE A 275 -24.99 4.05 -7.78
N SER A 276 -26.17 4.66 -7.87
CA SER A 276 -26.71 5.15 -9.14
C SER A 276 -26.21 6.55 -9.53
N ASP A 277 -25.97 7.41 -8.55
CA ASP A 277 -25.59 8.82 -8.75
C ASP A 277 -24.07 8.97 -8.64
N LYS A 278 -23.36 8.79 -9.76
CA LYS A 278 -21.90 8.84 -9.82
C LYS A 278 -21.43 10.29 -9.96
N LEU A 279 -20.61 10.73 -9.00
CA LEU A 279 -20.00 12.06 -8.96
C LEU A 279 -18.69 12.12 -9.75
N GLY A 280 -17.97 11.01 -9.81
CA GLY A 280 -16.68 10.91 -10.50
C GLY A 280 -16.07 9.52 -10.36
N GLY A 281 -14.96 9.28 -11.04
CA GLY A 281 -14.20 8.04 -10.88
C GLY A 281 -12.85 8.09 -11.59
N GLY A 282 -11.90 7.31 -11.10
CA GLY A 282 -10.53 7.24 -11.64
C GLY A 282 -9.80 5.99 -11.15
N GLY A 283 -8.46 6.03 -11.17
CA GLY A 283 -7.60 4.90 -10.75
C GLY A 283 -7.77 4.48 -9.28
N PHE A 284 -8.54 5.23 -8.50
CA PHE A 284 -8.83 5.02 -7.08
C PHE A 284 -10.28 4.56 -6.83
N GLY A 285 -11.02 4.21 -7.88
CA GLY A 285 -12.41 3.76 -7.79
C GLY A 285 -13.43 4.84 -8.15
N SER A 286 -14.70 4.58 -7.82
CA SER A 286 -15.84 5.43 -8.18
C SER A 286 -16.43 6.12 -6.96
N VAL A 287 -16.83 7.39 -7.10
CA VAL A 287 -17.45 8.18 -6.03
C VAL A 287 -18.91 8.42 -6.35
N PHE A 288 -19.78 8.19 -5.36
CA PHE A 288 -21.23 8.29 -5.51
C PHE A 288 -21.84 9.25 -4.50
N LYS A 289 -22.88 9.98 -4.90
CA LYS A 289 -23.69 10.77 -3.97
C LYS A 289 -24.57 9.85 -3.14
N GLY A 290 -24.66 10.12 -1.85
CA GLY A 290 -25.53 9.40 -0.94
C GLY A 290 -26.25 10.32 0.03
N VAL A 291 -27.37 9.85 0.56
CA VAL A 291 -28.11 10.50 1.66
C VAL A 291 -28.23 9.51 2.81
N LEU A 292 -27.59 9.82 3.94
CA LEU A 292 -27.64 8.99 5.15
C LEU A 292 -29.01 9.11 5.85
N ARG A 293 -29.27 8.22 6.82
CA ARG A 293 -30.55 8.17 7.56
C ARG A 293 -30.85 9.44 8.36
N ASP A 294 -29.83 10.21 8.71
CA ASP A 294 -29.94 11.50 9.39
C ASP A 294 -30.04 12.68 8.39
N SER A 295 -30.38 12.39 7.14
CA SER A 295 -30.51 13.35 6.04
C SER A 295 -29.22 14.05 5.63
N SER A 296 -28.06 13.66 6.19
CA SER A 296 -26.78 14.21 5.73
C SER A 296 -26.44 13.71 4.32
N ILE A 297 -26.05 14.66 3.46
CA ILE A 297 -25.58 14.36 2.11
C ILE A 297 -24.08 14.02 2.20
N VAL A 298 -23.70 12.91 1.59
CA VAL A 298 -22.33 12.37 1.66
C VAL A 298 -21.82 11.97 0.28
N ALA A 299 -20.49 11.93 0.14
CA ALA A 299 -19.81 11.31 -0.99
C ALA A 299 -19.27 9.94 -0.55
N VAL A 300 -19.67 8.88 -1.25
CA VAL A 300 -19.27 7.51 -0.96
C VAL A 300 -18.29 7.05 -2.03
N LYS A 301 -17.00 6.97 -1.67
CA LYS A 301 -15.94 6.42 -2.53
C LYS A 301 -15.91 4.90 -2.39
N LYS A 302 -16.21 4.19 -3.47
CA LYS A 302 -16.14 2.73 -3.56
C LYS A 302 -14.85 2.34 -4.26
N LEU A 303 -13.98 1.62 -3.55
CA LEU A 303 -12.70 1.16 -4.08
C LEU A 303 -12.91 -0.13 -4.86
N GLU A 304 -12.44 -0.19 -6.11
CA GLU A 304 -12.75 -1.28 -7.05
C GLU A 304 -11.58 -2.27 -7.26
N SER A 305 -10.34 -1.90 -6.89
CA SER A 305 -9.15 -2.75 -7.05
C SER A 305 -8.82 -3.52 -5.77
N LEU A 306 -8.72 -4.86 -5.86
CA LEU A 306 -8.52 -5.75 -4.70
C LEU A 306 -7.19 -5.50 -3.95
N SER A 307 -6.08 -5.30 -4.66
CA SER A 307 -4.76 -5.12 -4.03
C SER A 307 -4.38 -3.66 -3.82
N GLN A 308 -4.70 -2.80 -4.78
CA GLN A 308 -4.37 -1.37 -4.72
C GLN A 308 -5.37 -0.60 -3.85
N GLY A 309 -6.65 -0.97 -3.92
CA GLY A 309 -7.70 -0.38 -3.10
C GLY A 309 -7.51 -0.63 -1.61
N GLU A 310 -7.00 -1.80 -1.20
CA GLU A 310 -6.71 -2.06 0.22
C GLU A 310 -5.63 -1.11 0.78
N LYS A 311 -4.56 -0.87 0.02
CA LYS A 311 -3.49 0.05 0.43
C LYS A 311 -4.00 1.48 0.57
N GLN A 312 -4.81 1.94 -0.38
CA GLN A 312 -5.45 3.27 -0.34
C GLN A 312 -6.44 3.38 0.79
N PHE A 313 -7.28 2.36 0.99
CA PHE A 313 -8.22 2.30 2.10
C PHE A 313 -7.52 2.48 3.44
N ARG A 314 -6.46 1.70 3.66
CA ARG A 314 -5.68 1.78 4.90
C ARG A 314 -5.02 3.15 5.04
N SER A 315 -4.45 3.69 3.97
CA SER A 315 -3.85 5.03 3.95
C SER A 315 -4.85 6.10 4.37
N GLU A 316 -6.02 6.16 3.72
CA GLU A 316 -7.06 7.16 4.01
C GLU A 316 -7.60 7.00 5.45
N VAL A 317 -7.89 5.78 5.89
CA VAL A 317 -8.39 5.54 7.26
C VAL A 317 -7.33 5.89 8.32
N SER A 318 -6.03 5.63 8.07
CA SER A 318 -4.96 5.93 9.03
C SER A 318 -4.54 7.40 9.03
N THR A 319 -4.73 8.12 7.93
CA THR A 319 -4.37 9.55 7.78
C THR A 319 -5.58 10.44 8.06
N ILE A 320 -6.37 10.75 7.02
CA ILE A 320 -7.52 11.66 7.06
C ILE A 320 -8.59 11.22 8.06
N GLY A 321 -8.63 9.92 8.37
CA GLY A 321 -9.52 9.37 9.39
C GLY A 321 -9.24 9.77 10.84
N THR A 322 -8.05 10.32 11.13
CA THR A 322 -7.62 10.69 12.50
C THR A 322 -7.45 12.19 12.70
N ILE A 323 -7.67 12.99 11.66
CA ILE A 323 -7.42 14.43 11.65
C ILE A 323 -8.66 15.20 11.19
N GLN A 324 -8.77 16.46 11.62
CA GLN A 324 -9.83 17.36 11.19
C GLN A 324 -9.26 18.76 11.07
N HIS A 325 -9.47 19.40 9.92
CA HIS A 325 -9.02 20.75 9.65
C HIS A 325 -9.94 21.41 8.62
N VAL A 326 -10.11 22.73 8.68
CA VAL A 326 -11.06 23.48 7.84
C VAL A 326 -10.78 23.37 6.35
N ASN A 327 -9.53 23.12 5.97
CA ASN A 327 -9.11 22.96 4.57
C ASN A 327 -8.84 21.51 4.15
N LEU A 328 -9.31 20.51 4.91
CA LEU A 328 -9.23 19.09 4.55
C LEU A 328 -10.64 18.50 4.45
N VAL A 329 -10.85 17.56 3.53
CA VAL A 329 -12.12 16.85 3.43
C VAL A 329 -12.32 15.94 4.64
N ARG A 330 -13.47 16.01 5.30
CA ARG A 330 -13.73 15.20 6.48
C ARG A 330 -14.16 13.79 6.08
N LEU A 331 -13.40 12.79 6.53
CA LEU A 331 -13.84 11.39 6.50
C LEU A 331 -14.85 11.15 7.64
N ARG A 332 -16.12 10.91 7.31
CA ARG A 332 -17.17 10.57 8.29
C ARG A 332 -17.07 9.13 8.78
N GLY A 333 -16.60 8.24 7.93
CA GLY A 333 -16.54 6.82 8.25
C GLY A 333 -16.18 5.96 7.06
N PHE A 334 -16.28 4.65 7.26
CA PHE A 334 -15.87 3.66 6.29
C PHE A 334 -16.75 2.40 6.37
N CYS A 335 -16.70 1.58 5.33
CA CYS A 335 -17.24 0.22 5.33
C CYS A 335 -16.13 -0.73 4.87
N ALA A 336 -15.86 -1.76 5.67
CA ALA A 336 -14.92 -2.82 5.36
C ALA A 336 -15.62 -4.18 5.52
N GLN A 337 -16.39 -4.59 4.50
CA GLN A 337 -17.15 -5.86 4.52
C GLN A 337 -16.65 -6.78 3.40
N GLY A 338 -15.93 -7.84 3.76
CA GLY A 338 -15.28 -8.72 2.79
C GLY A 338 -14.32 -7.94 1.89
N SER A 339 -14.45 -8.12 0.58
CA SER A 339 -13.71 -7.38 -0.45
C SER A 339 -14.23 -5.96 -0.71
N SER A 340 -15.38 -5.58 -0.16
CA SER A 340 -15.96 -4.25 -0.36
C SER A 340 -15.36 -3.25 0.62
N LYS A 341 -14.57 -2.32 0.09
CA LYS A 341 -14.02 -1.17 0.83
C LYS A 341 -14.66 0.12 0.33
N LEU A 342 -15.30 0.85 1.25
CA LEU A 342 -15.94 2.12 0.96
C LEU A 342 -15.55 3.15 2.00
N LEU A 343 -15.43 4.40 1.56
CA LEU A 343 -15.12 5.56 2.40
C LEU A 343 -16.24 6.58 2.25
N VAL A 344 -16.63 7.21 3.35
CA VAL A 344 -17.77 8.13 3.41
C VAL A 344 -17.27 9.50 3.82
N TYR A 345 -17.40 10.47 2.91
CA TYR A 345 -16.94 11.84 3.05
C TYR A 345 -18.10 12.82 3.15
N ASP A 346 -17.84 14.01 3.70
CA ASP A 346 -18.70 15.16 3.47
C ASP A 346 -18.86 15.43 1.97
N TYR A 347 -20.09 15.71 1.53
CA TYR A 347 -20.36 16.07 0.14
C TYR A 347 -19.96 17.52 -0.15
N MET A 348 -19.23 17.72 -1.24
CA MET A 348 -18.75 19.02 -1.70
C MET A 348 -19.60 19.46 -2.90
N PRO A 349 -20.53 20.43 -2.72
CA PRO A 349 -21.52 20.77 -3.74
C PRO A 349 -20.93 21.46 -4.97
N ASN A 350 -19.82 22.18 -4.82
CA ASN A 350 -19.14 22.86 -5.92
C ASN A 350 -18.09 21.96 -6.61
N GLY A 351 -18.03 20.67 -6.28
CA GLY A 351 -17.15 19.73 -7.00
C GLY A 351 -15.66 20.04 -6.82
N SER A 352 -14.87 19.68 -7.82
CA SER A 352 -13.41 19.81 -7.83
C SER A 352 -12.92 21.07 -8.56
N LEU A 353 -11.79 21.62 -8.14
CA LEU A 353 -11.21 22.85 -8.68
C LEU A 353 -10.88 22.74 -10.17
N ASP A 354 -10.47 21.58 -10.67
CA ASP A 354 -10.20 21.36 -12.09
C ASP A 354 -11.41 21.69 -12.98
N SER A 355 -12.62 21.36 -12.51
CA SER A 355 -13.86 21.63 -13.24
C SER A 355 -14.18 23.13 -13.38
N HIS A 356 -13.65 23.95 -12.46
CA HIS A 356 -13.75 25.40 -12.47
C HIS A 356 -12.64 26.08 -13.27
N LEU A 357 -11.44 25.49 -13.28
CA LEU A 357 -10.31 26.03 -14.04
C LEU A 357 -10.42 25.63 -15.52
N PHE A 358 -10.62 24.36 -15.83
CA PHE A 358 -10.50 23.82 -17.19
C PHE A 358 -11.84 23.52 -17.87
N GLY A 359 -12.96 23.70 -17.15
CA GLY A 359 -14.29 23.50 -17.69
C GLY A 359 -14.67 24.57 -18.72
N GLU A 360 -15.49 24.17 -19.70
CA GLU A 360 -15.98 25.05 -20.77
C GLU A 360 -17.18 25.93 -20.36
N LYS A 361 -17.77 25.69 -19.19
CA LYS A 361 -18.97 26.41 -18.72
C LYS A 361 -18.61 27.74 -18.07
N GLU A 362 -19.04 28.85 -18.68
CA GLU A 362 -18.81 30.20 -18.15
C GLU A 362 -19.39 30.42 -16.74
N ASP A 363 -20.53 29.79 -16.42
CA ASP A 363 -21.20 29.90 -15.11
C ASP A 363 -20.35 29.38 -13.93
N ASN A 364 -19.24 28.67 -14.20
CA ASN A 364 -18.35 28.11 -13.19
C ASN A 364 -17.06 28.94 -12.98
N LEU A 365 -16.93 30.10 -13.64
CA LEU A 365 -15.70 30.90 -13.57
C LEU A 365 -15.47 31.48 -12.16
N LEU A 366 -14.37 31.07 -11.53
CA LEU A 366 -13.92 31.64 -10.25
C LEU A 366 -13.20 32.97 -10.51
N ASN A 367 -13.66 34.05 -9.87
CA ASN A 367 -12.97 35.34 -9.88
C ASN A 367 -11.60 35.25 -9.18
N TRP A 368 -10.73 36.24 -9.42
CA TRP A 368 -9.38 36.25 -8.87
C TRP A 368 -9.31 36.16 -7.35
N LYS A 369 -10.18 36.90 -6.63
CA LYS A 369 -10.22 36.89 -5.16
C LYS A 369 -10.47 35.48 -4.62
N THR A 370 -11.47 34.79 -5.16
CA THR A 370 -11.77 33.40 -4.76
C THR A 370 -10.62 32.45 -5.09
N ARG A 371 -9.95 32.62 -6.24
CA ARG A 371 -8.76 31.83 -6.58
C ARG A 371 -7.61 32.07 -5.59
N TYR A 372 -7.39 33.31 -5.17
CA TYR A 372 -6.38 33.66 -4.17
C TYR A 372 -6.70 33.03 -2.81
N GLU A 373 -7.95 33.10 -2.36
CA GLU A 373 -8.42 32.48 -1.12
C GLU A 373 -8.29 30.94 -1.17
N ILE A 374 -8.53 30.33 -2.34
CA ILE A 374 -8.30 28.90 -2.58
C ILE A 374 -6.80 28.56 -2.44
N ALA A 375 -5.92 29.31 -3.08
CA ALA A 375 -4.48 29.12 -2.97
C ALA A 375 -3.99 29.19 -1.51
N LEU A 376 -4.46 30.18 -0.76
CA LEU A 376 -4.15 30.34 0.67
C LEU A 376 -4.74 29.21 1.53
N GLY A 377 -5.99 28.82 1.31
CA GLY A 377 -6.64 27.73 2.04
C GLY A 377 -5.95 26.39 1.84
N ILE A 378 -5.47 26.12 0.62
CA ILE A 378 -4.67 24.91 0.34
C ILE A 378 -3.33 24.97 1.08
N ALA A 379 -2.66 26.12 1.10
CA ALA A 379 -1.42 26.30 1.86
C ALA A 379 -1.63 26.00 3.35
N ARG A 380 -2.69 26.54 3.96
CA ARG A 380 -3.11 26.23 5.35
C ARG A 380 -3.32 24.74 5.59
N GLY A 381 -4.00 24.07 4.67
CA GLY A 381 -4.19 22.62 4.70
C GLY A 381 -2.87 21.85 4.72
N LEU A 382 -1.93 22.23 3.87
CA LEU A 382 -0.60 21.61 3.80
C LEU A 382 0.27 21.92 5.02
N VAL A 383 0.23 23.15 5.55
CA VAL A 383 0.88 23.52 6.83
C VAL A 383 0.42 22.59 7.93
N TYR A 384 -0.89 22.37 8.03
CA TYR A 384 -1.45 21.48 9.03
C TYR A 384 -0.90 20.04 8.89
N LEU A 385 -0.89 19.50 7.66
CA LEU A 385 -0.41 18.14 7.39
C LEU A 385 1.08 17.96 7.65
N HIS A 386 1.92 18.91 7.23
CA HIS A 386 3.37 18.80 7.32
C HIS A 386 3.89 19.15 8.72
N GLU A 387 3.31 20.16 9.36
CA GLU A 387 3.92 20.83 10.52
C GLU A 387 3.09 20.71 11.81
N LYS A 388 1.77 20.52 11.73
CA LYS A 388 0.89 20.54 12.93
C LYS A 388 0.36 19.16 13.35
N CYS A 389 0.24 18.20 12.43
CA CYS A 389 -0.11 16.82 12.75
C CYS A 389 0.91 16.18 13.70
N ARG A 390 0.54 15.11 14.42
CA ARG A 390 1.48 14.37 15.28
C ARG A 390 2.66 13.85 14.46
N ASP A 391 2.35 13.07 13.43
CA ASP A 391 3.29 12.61 12.41
C ASP A 391 3.13 13.51 11.19
N CYS A 392 4.22 13.73 10.45
CA CYS A 392 4.16 14.45 9.18
C CYS A 392 3.36 13.62 8.18
N ILE A 393 2.37 14.23 7.53
CA ILE A 393 1.57 13.59 6.49
C ILE A 393 1.95 14.20 5.14
N ILE A 394 2.60 13.43 4.28
CA ILE A 394 2.88 13.83 2.89
C ILE A 394 1.69 13.37 2.06
N HIS A 395 1.00 14.29 1.38
CA HIS A 395 -0.22 14.01 0.62
C HIS A 395 0.05 13.20 -0.65
N CYS A 396 1.15 13.49 -1.36
CA CYS A 396 1.64 12.76 -2.52
C CYS A 396 0.80 12.88 -3.82
N ASP A 397 -0.31 13.63 -3.82
CA ASP A 397 -1.14 13.85 -5.02
C ASP A 397 -1.85 15.22 -5.00
N ILE A 398 -1.11 16.30 -4.77
CA ILE A 398 -1.67 17.66 -4.83
C ILE A 398 -1.85 18.09 -6.28
N LYS A 399 -3.09 18.40 -6.65
CA LYS A 399 -3.50 18.81 -8.01
C LYS A 399 -4.95 19.33 -7.99
N PRO A 400 -5.41 20.11 -8.98
CA PRO A 400 -6.76 20.67 -9.01
C PRO A 400 -7.91 19.66 -8.84
N GLU A 401 -7.76 18.43 -9.34
CA GLU A 401 -8.79 17.38 -9.24
C GLU A 401 -9.02 16.91 -7.79
N ASN A 402 -8.00 17.05 -6.94
CA ASN A 402 -8.03 16.64 -5.55
C ASN A 402 -8.31 17.82 -4.60
N ILE A 403 -8.61 19.00 -5.12
CA ILE A 403 -9.10 20.15 -4.34
C ILE A 403 -10.61 20.22 -4.54
N LEU A 404 -11.38 19.89 -3.51
CA LEU A 404 -12.83 20.01 -3.56
C LEU A 404 -13.29 21.34 -2.96
N LEU A 405 -14.41 21.87 -3.43
CA LEU A 405 -14.96 23.14 -2.99
C LEU A 405 -16.28 22.91 -2.23
N ASP A 406 -16.35 23.41 -1.00
CA ASP A 406 -17.60 23.40 -0.24
C ASP A 406 -18.59 24.47 -0.75
N ALA A 407 -19.74 24.61 -0.07
CA ALA A 407 -20.79 25.53 -0.49
C ALA A 407 -20.35 27.00 -0.60
N ASP A 408 -19.34 27.39 0.19
CA ASP A 408 -18.80 28.75 0.26
C ASP A 408 -17.52 28.90 -0.58
N PHE A 409 -17.24 27.94 -1.48
CA PHE A 409 -16.01 27.85 -2.26
C PHE A 409 -14.72 27.74 -1.43
N CYS A 410 -14.83 27.33 -0.15
CA CYS A 410 -13.63 27.07 0.65
C CYS A 410 -12.99 25.75 0.20
N PRO A 411 -11.65 25.71 -0.01
CA PRO A 411 -10.98 24.53 -0.52
C PRO A 411 -10.82 23.45 0.56
N LYS A 412 -11.04 22.20 0.15
CA LYS A 412 -10.80 20.99 0.93
C LYS A 412 -9.86 20.07 0.16
N LEU A 413 -8.68 19.82 0.72
CA LEU A 413 -7.79 18.77 0.23
C LEU A 413 -8.46 17.41 0.38
N ALA A 414 -8.49 16.64 -0.71
CA ALA A 414 -9.10 15.33 -0.80
C ALA A 414 -8.14 14.30 -1.42
N ASP A 415 -8.53 13.03 -1.35
CA ASP A 415 -7.79 11.87 -1.87
C ASP A 415 -6.43 11.60 -1.22
N PHE A 416 -6.49 11.09 0.02
CA PHE A 416 -5.33 10.66 0.80
C PHE A 416 -4.89 9.22 0.46
N GLY A 417 -5.33 8.67 -0.67
CA GLY A 417 -5.03 7.28 -1.07
C GLY A 417 -3.55 7.01 -1.28
N LEU A 418 -2.76 8.04 -1.62
CA LEU A 418 -1.31 7.95 -1.79
C LEU A 418 -0.51 8.48 -0.60
N ALA A 419 -1.18 9.03 0.42
CA ALA A 419 -0.53 9.73 1.51
C ALA A 419 0.45 8.86 2.32
N LYS A 420 1.43 9.49 2.96
CA LYS A 420 2.46 8.85 3.78
C LYS A 420 2.51 9.48 5.16
N LEU A 421 2.46 8.63 6.19
CA LEU A 421 2.76 8.99 7.57
C LEU A 421 4.27 8.84 7.79
N VAL A 422 4.91 9.92 8.21
CA VAL A 422 6.35 9.98 8.50
C VAL A 422 6.51 10.46 9.94
N GLY A 423 7.06 9.60 10.79
CA GLY A 423 7.39 9.95 12.19
C GLY A 423 8.36 11.13 12.24
N ARG A 424 8.31 11.94 13.30
CA ARG A 424 9.09 13.18 13.40
C ARG A 424 10.61 12.95 13.43
N GLU A 425 11.04 11.75 13.77
CA GLU A 425 12.41 11.26 13.72
C GLU A 425 12.91 10.95 12.29
N PHE A 426 12.01 10.88 11.31
CA PHE A 426 12.31 10.63 9.91
C PHE A 426 11.91 11.83 9.05
N SER A 427 12.74 12.18 8.07
CA SER A 427 12.43 13.26 7.12
C SER A 427 12.09 12.75 5.73
N ARG A 428 12.45 11.50 5.40
CA ARG A 428 12.30 10.92 4.06
C ARG A 428 11.56 9.59 4.10
N VAL A 429 10.78 9.31 3.07
CA VAL A 429 10.05 8.04 2.90
C VAL A 429 10.28 7.47 1.51
N LEU A 430 10.68 6.19 1.44
CA LEU A 430 10.73 5.47 0.18
C LEU A 430 9.31 5.06 -0.22
N THR A 431 8.85 5.45 -1.39
CA THR A 431 7.52 5.13 -1.90
C THR A 431 7.58 4.67 -3.34
N THR A 432 6.58 3.88 -3.76
CA THR A 432 6.39 3.51 -5.16
C THR A 432 6.17 4.76 -6.01
N PHE A 433 6.65 4.72 -7.25
CA PHE A 433 6.46 5.77 -8.25
C PHE A 433 4.97 5.89 -8.65
N ARG A 434 4.21 6.64 -7.86
CA ARG A 434 2.76 6.81 -8.02
C ARG A 434 2.41 8.26 -7.72
N GLY A 435 1.70 8.88 -8.66
CA GLY A 435 1.23 10.26 -8.59
C GLY A 435 0.92 10.75 -10.00
N THR A 436 0.59 12.02 -10.14
CA THR A 436 0.11 12.58 -11.41
C THR A 436 1.26 13.21 -12.19
N LYS A 437 1.49 12.75 -13.43
CA LYS A 437 2.50 13.33 -14.34
C LYS A 437 2.27 14.84 -14.47
N GLY A 438 3.34 15.63 -14.35
CA GLY A 438 3.26 17.09 -14.33
C GLY A 438 3.24 17.72 -12.93
N TYR A 439 2.93 16.95 -11.89
CA TYR A 439 2.97 17.42 -10.49
C TYR A 439 4.04 16.68 -9.66
N LEU A 440 4.68 15.65 -10.21
CA LEU A 440 5.74 14.89 -9.54
C LEU A 440 7.04 15.68 -9.47
N ALA A 441 7.60 15.79 -8.27
CA ALA A 441 8.87 16.47 -8.04
C ALA A 441 10.06 15.69 -8.64
N PRO A 442 11.15 16.37 -9.06
CA PRO A 442 12.32 15.75 -9.70
C PRO A 442 12.97 14.61 -8.89
N GLU A 443 13.07 14.76 -7.57
CA GLU A 443 13.64 13.74 -6.68
C GLU A 443 12.80 12.46 -6.66
N TRP A 444 11.48 12.60 -6.80
CA TRP A 444 10.56 11.48 -6.90
C TRP A 444 10.71 10.79 -8.26
N LEU A 445 10.84 11.58 -9.33
CA LEU A 445 11.11 11.06 -10.68
C LEU A 445 12.44 10.28 -10.75
N SER A 446 13.39 10.65 -9.91
CA SER A 446 14.71 10.00 -9.82
C SER A 446 14.73 8.74 -8.93
N GLY A 447 13.59 8.38 -8.31
CA GLY A 447 13.47 7.21 -7.44
C GLY A 447 14.08 7.38 -6.04
N VAL A 448 14.41 8.62 -5.65
CA VAL A 448 14.97 8.94 -4.33
C VAL A 448 13.82 9.03 -3.30
N PRO A 449 14.02 8.68 -2.01
CA PRO A 449 13.02 8.88 -0.97
C PRO A 449 12.47 10.32 -0.96
N VAL A 450 11.15 10.47 -0.86
CA VAL A 450 10.48 11.77 -0.92
C VAL A 450 10.29 12.39 0.47
N THR A 451 10.09 13.70 0.51
CA THR A 451 9.78 14.45 1.72
C THR A 451 8.51 15.30 1.52
N ALA A 452 8.11 16.06 2.54
CA ALA A 452 7.03 17.04 2.43
C ALA A 452 7.27 18.07 1.29
N LYS A 453 8.51 18.28 0.86
CA LYS A 453 8.87 19.18 -0.26
C LYS A 453 8.38 18.68 -1.62
N ALA A 454 7.99 17.40 -1.74
CA ALA A 454 7.32 16.89 -2.92
C ALA A 454 5.93 17.53 -3.08
N ASP A 455 5.16 17.68 -1.99
CA ASP A 455 3.86 18.36 -2.02
C ASP A 455 4.02 19.86 -2.30
N VAL A 456 5.11 20.48 -1.82
CA VAL A 456 5.43 21.89 -2.11
C VAL A 456 5.60 22.09 -3.62
N PHE A 457 6.33 21.19 -4.28
CA PHE A 457 6.49 21.21 -5.73
C PHE A 457 5.15 21.09 -6.45
N SER A 458 4.35 20.09 -6.08
CA SER A 458 3.01 19.88 -6.65
C SER A 458 2.08 21.09 -6.44
N TYR A 459 2.15 21.73 -5.27
CA TYR A 459 1.43 22.97 -4.97
C TYR A 459 1.86 24.13 -5.88
N GLY A 460 3.16 24.29 -6.12
CA GLY A 460 3.69 25.29 -7.07
C GLY A 460 3.17 25.07 -8.49
N MET A 461 3.15 23.82 -8.97
CA MET A 461 2.57 23.47 -10.27
C MET A 461 1.08 23.81 -10.34
N MET A 462 0.31 23.55 -9.27
CA MET A 462 -1.10 23.91 -9.21
C MET A 462 -1.33 25.43 -9.17
N LEU A 463 -0.48 26.21 -8.49
CA LEU A 463 -0.58 27.67 -8.47
C LEU A 463 -0.46 28.28 -9.86
N PHE A 464 0.42 27.76 -10.70
CA PHE A 464 0.54 28.18 -12.09
C PHE A 464 -0.78 28.00 -12.85
N GLU A 465 -1.44 26.85 -12.70
CA GLU A 465 -2.72 26.57 -13.37
C GLU A 465 -3.87 27.41 -12.80
N LEU A 466 -3.81 27.75 -11.52
CA LEU A 466 -4.77 28.65 -10.87
C LEU A 466 -4.69 30.07 -11.43
N VAL A 467 -3.46 30.56 -11.72
CA VAL A 467 -3.23 31.84 -12.42
C VAL A 467 -3.64 31.75 -13.89
N TYR A 468 -3.20 30.71 -14.61
CA TYR A 468 -3.38 30.58 -16.05
C TYR A 468 -4.81 30.21 -16.46
N GLY A 469 -5.53 29.49 -15.58
CA GLY A 469 -6.83 28.90 -15.89
C GLY A 469 -6.77 27.74 -16.87
N LYS A 470 -5.58 27.24 -17.21
CA LYS A 470 -5.36 26.11 -18.14
C LYS A 470 -4.21 25.24 -17.63
N ARG A 471 -4.03 24.06 -18.25
CA ARG A 471 -2.96 23.14 -17.89
C ARG A 471 -1.59 23.74 -18.18
N ASN A 472 -0.60 23.40 -17.36
CA ASN A 472 0.76 23.93 -17.48
C ASN A 472 1.46 23.57 -18.79
N ALA A 473 1.09 22.45 -19.41
CA ALA A 473 1.59 22.00 -20.70
C ALA A 473 0.43 21.89 -21.68
N GLU A 474 0.33 22.83 -22.62
CA GLU A 474 -0.59 22.76 -23.74
C GLU A 474 0.14 22.24 -24.98
N GLN A 475 -0.41 21.20 -25.59
CA GLN A 475 0.02 20.72 -26.89
C GLN A 475 -0.70 21.59 -27.93
N SER A 476 0.02 22.52 -28.56
CA SER A 476 -0.54 23.29 -29.67
C SER A 476 -0.47 22.49 -30.97
N ASP A 477 -1.42 22.72 -31.88
CA ASP A 477 -1.45 22.11 -33.23
C ASP A 477 -0.16 22.37 -34.03
N ASP A 478 0.62 23.38 -33.63
CA ASP A 478 1.82 23.83 -34.33
C ASP A 478 3.11 23.16 -33.82
N SER A 479 3.01 21.97 -33.20
CA SER A 479 4.13 21.15 -32.68
C SER A 479 5.03 21.81 -31.62
N THR A 480 4.71 23.03 -31.18
CA THR A 480 5.38 23.71 -30.06
C THR A 480 4.59 23.51 -28.78
N SER A 481 5.13 22.75 -27.84
CA SER A 481 4.56 22.64 -26.49
C SER A 481 4.93 23.88 -25.70
N LYS A 482 3.93 24.70 -25.34
CA LYS A 482 4.15 25.87 -24.48
C LYS A 482 4.06 25.42 -23.03
N PHE A 483 5.14 25.59 -22.28
CA PHE A 483 5.19 25.32 -20.85
C PHE A 483 4.99 26.62 -20.06
N PHE A 484 3.84 26.76 -19.40
CA PHE A 484 3.44 28.00 -18.74
C PHE A 484 4.42 28.46 -17.64
N PRO A 485 5.00 27.59 -16.80
CA PRO A 485 6.03 28.00 -15.84
C PRO A 485 7.23 28.72 -16.47
N SER A 486 7.60 28.38 -17.72
CA SER A 486 8.64 29.09 -18.46
C SER A 486 8.23 30.49 -18.85
N LEU A 487 6.98 30.68 -19.30
CA LEU A 487 6.46 32.00 -19.61
C LEU A 487 6.46 32.90 -18.37
N VAL A 488 6.02 32.38 -17.22
CA VAL A 488 6.04 33.12 -15.96
C VAL A 488 7.46 33.52 -15.55
N ALA A 489 8.40 32.58 -15.59
CA ALA A 489 9.80 32.86 -15.27
C ALA A 489 10.39 33.94 -16.20
N ASN A 490 10.08 33.91 -17.50
CA ASN A 490 10.52 34.93 -18.46
C ASN A 490 9.97 36.32 -18.11
N VAL A 491 8.65 36.45 -17.92
CA VAL A 491 8.01 37.73 -17.58
C VAL A 491 8.55 38.31 -16.27
N LEU A 492 8.81 37.46 -15.27
CA LEU A 492 9.40 37.88 -14.00
C LEU A 492 10.86 38.36 -14.15
N MET A 493 11.66 37.71 -14.99
CA MET A 493 13.10 37.98 -15.12
C MET A 493 13.44 39.11 -16.09
N VAL A 494 12.83 39.09 -17.28
CA VAL A 494 13.09 40.07 -18.35
C VAL A 494 12.25 41.33 -18.15
N GLY A 495 11.16 41.21 -17.39
CA GLY A 495 10.13 42.23 -17.28
C GLY A 495 9.09 42.07 -18.38
N GLY A 496 7.85 42.35 -18.02
CA GLY A 496 6.70 42.24 -18.91
C GLY A 496 5.41 42.59 -18.18
N ASP A 497 4.30 42.54 -18.90
CA ASP A 497 2.98 42.74 -18.30
C ASP A 497 2.59 41.50 -17.48
N ILE A 498 2.62 41.60 -16.16
CA ILE A 498 2.23 40.52 -15.25
C ILE A 498 0.79 40.06 -15.49
N LEU A 499 -0.12 40.98 -15.81
CA LEU A 499 -1.52 40.63 -16.05
C LEU A 499 -1.72 39.89 -17.37
N SER A 500 -0.71 39.81 -18.24
CA SER A 500 -0.75 38.95 -19.42
C SER A 500 -0.65 37.46 -19.09
N LEU A 501 -0.18 37.12 -17.88
CA LEU A 501 -0.11 35.74 -17.38
C LEU A 501 -1.44 35.24 -16.83
N LEU A 502 -2.36 36.16 -16.51
CA LEU A 502 -3.64 35.85 -15.90
C LEU A 502 -4.56 35.17 -16.92
N ASP A 503 -5.38 34.23 -16.45
CA ASP A 503 -6.48 33.64 -17.20
C ASP A 503 -7.25 34.71 -17.96
N SER A 504 -7.29 34.58 -19.28
CA SER A 504 -7.88 35.58 -20.17
C SER A 504 -9.36 35.83 -19.88
N ARG A 505 -10.07 34.85 -19.30
CA ARG A 505 -11.49 34.98 -18.92
C ARG A 505 -11.71 35.93 -17.75
N LEU A 506 -10.67 36.22 -16.95
CA LEU A 506 -10.74 37.18 -15.85
C LEU A 506 -10.63 38.63 -16.31
N ASN A 507 -10.46 38.90 -17.61
CA ASN A 507 -10.43 40.27 -18.17
C ASN A 507 -9.46 41.22 -17.44
N ARG A 508 -8.33 40.70 -16.96
CA ARG A 508 -7.33 41.44 -16.16
C ARG A 508 -7.83 42.00 -14.82
N GLU A 509 -8.94 41.49 -14.30
CA GLU A 509 -9.49 41.85 -12.98
C GLU A 509 -8.75 41.14 -11.84
N ALA A 510 -7.52 41.56 -11.58
CA ALA A 510 -6.69 41.07 -10.48
C ALA A 510 -5.70 42.15 -10.00
N SER A 511 -5.28 42.08 -8.74
CA SER A 511 -4.20 42.92 -8.25
C SER A 511 -2.86 42.46 -8.85
N VAL A 512 -2.15 43.37 -9.50
CA VAL A 512 -0.79 43.10 -10.04
C VAL A 512 0.13 42.58 -8.95
N GLU A 513 0.02 43.12 -7.74
CA GLU A 513 0.83 42.71 -6.59
C GLU A 513 0.54 41.26 -6.18
N GLU A 514 -0.73 40.87 -6.12
CA GLU A 514 -1.15 39.51 -5.77
C GLU A 514 -0.73 38.49 -6.84
N VAL A 515 -0.93 38.81 -8.11
CA VAL A 515 -0.50 37.93 -9.23
C VAL A 515 1.02 37.78 -9.22
N THR A 516 1.76 38.88 -9.09
CA THR A 516 3.23 38.85 -8.99
C THR A 516 3.68 37.98 -7.82
N LYS A 517 3.04 38.14 -6.65
CA LYS A 517 3.35 37.38 -5.45
C LYS A 517 3.11 35.87 -5.64
N ILE A 518 1.95 35.47 -6.16
CA ILE A 518 1.66 34.05 -6.43
C ILE A 518 2.63 33.47 -7.45
N CYS A 519 2.95 34.19 -8.53
CA CYS A 519 3.91 33.74 -9.53
C CYS A 519 5.31 33.51 -8.93
N LYS A 520 5.78 34.42 -8.07
CA LYS A 520 7.07 34.25 -7.37
C LYS A 520 7.05 33.05 -6.42
N VAL A 521 5.98 32.89 -5.64
CA VAL A 521 5.79 31.74 -4.75
C VAL A 521 5.80 30.43 -5.55
N ALA A 522 5.05 30.36 -6.66
CA ALA A 522 5.01 29.19 -7.52
C ALA A 522 6.40 28.82 -8.05
N CYS A 523 7.18 29.80 -8.52
CA CYS A 523 8.56 29.58 -8.95
C CYS A 523 9.50 29.11 -7.82
N TRP A 524 9.35 29.62 -6.59
CA TRP A 524 10.10 29.11 -5.42
C TRP A 524 9.70 27.67 -5.06
N CYS A 525 8.43 27.32 -5.20
CA CYS A 525 7.93 25.99 -4.91
C CYS A 525 8.45 24.92 -5.89
N ILE A 526 8.74 25.28 -7.15
CA ILE A 526 9.16 24.33 -8.19
C ILE A 526 10.68 24.24 -8.42
N GLN A 527 11.51 24.72 -7.49
CA GLN A 527 12.97 24.61 -7.59
C GLN A 527 13.40 23.14 -7.68
N ASP A 528 14.43 22.86 -8.50
CA ASP A 528 14.89 21.48 -8.69
C ASP A 528 15.47 20.91 -7.38
N GLU A 529 16.28 21.70 -6.69
CA GLU A 529 16.87 21.32 -5.39
C GLU A 529 15.80 21.42 -4.28
N GLU A 530 15.55 20.29 -3.62
CA GLU A 530 14.52 20.11 -2.59
C GLU A 530 14.65 21.13 -1.43
N ASP A 531 15.88 21.42 -1.00
CA ASP A 531 16.18 22.33 0.10
C ASP A 531 15.95 23.79 -0.25
N SER A 532 15.93 24.13 -1.54
CA SER A 532 15.66 25.50 -2.01
C SER A 532 14.17 25.84 -1.99
N ARG A 533 13.29 24.83 -1.91
CA ARG A 533 11.84 25.04 -1.83
C ARG A 533 11.45 25.51 -0.42
N PRO A 534 10.55 26.51 -0.29
CA PRO A 534 10.11 27.02 1.01
C PRO A 534 9.33 25.96 1.81
N SER A 535 9.21 26.16 3.13
CA SER A 535 8.19 25.44 3.91
C SER A 535 6.80 25.98 3.61
N MET A 536 5.77 25.16 3.84
CA MET A 536 4.40 25.61 3.62
C MET A 536 3.99 26.72 4.60
N SER A 537 4.56 26.77 5.82
CA SER A 537 4.33 27.89 6.74
C SER A 537 4.87 29.22 6.19
N LEU A 538 6.03 29.21 5.53
CA LEU A 538 6.55 30.41 4.88
C LEU A 538 5.68 30.82 3.69
N VAL A 539 5.21 29.85 2.90
CA VAL A 539 4.27 30.08 1.80
C VAL A 539 2.98 30.72 2.31
N GLU A 540 2.38 30.17 3.37
CA GLU A 540 1.19 30.73 4.04
C GLU A 540 1.43 32.19 4.45
N GLN A 541 2.50 32.47 5.19
CA GLN A 541 2.84 33.82 5.66
C GLN A 541 3.01 34.82 4.51
N ILE A 542 3.63 34.40 3.40
CA ILE A 542 3.78 35.23 2.21
C ILE A 542 2.41 35.56 1.61
N LEU A 543 1.56 34.54 1.41
CA LEU A 543 0.23 34.73 0.84
C LEU A 543 -0.70 35.54 1.75
N GLU A 544 -0.53 35.48 3.07
CA GLU A 544 -1.24 36.35 4.01
C GLU A 544 -0.73 37.80 3.99
N GLY A 545 0.42 38.07 3.35
CA GLY A 545 1.06 39.39 3.32
C GLY A 545 1.82 39.73 4.60
N VAL A 546 2.15 38.72 5.41
CA VAL A 546 2.98 38.89 6.63
C VAL A 546 4.46 38.93 6.27
N SER A 547 4.85 38.21 5.21
CA SER A 547 6.24 38.10 4.74
C SER A 547 6.35 38.49 3.26
N ASP A 548 7.46 39.12 2.90
CA ASP A 548 7.77 39.44 1.51
C ASP A 548 8.39 38.25 0.77
N VAL A 549 8.26 38.24 -0.56
CA VAL A 549 8.85 37.23 -1.44
C VAL A 549 9.88 37.85 -2.39
N ASN A 550 11.12 37.40 -2.24
CA ASN A 550 12.22 37.78 -3.11
C ASN A 550 12.09 37.15 -4.50
N MET A 551 12.80 37.71 -5.48
CA MET A 551 12.88 37.14 -6.82
C MET A 551 13.44 35.71 -6.77
N PRO A 552 12.73 34.71 -7.31
CA PRO A 552 13.20 33.34 -7.34
C PRO A 552 14.28 33.15 -8.43
N PRO A 553 15.26 32.26 -8.21
CA PRO A 553 16.09 31.79 -9.30
C PRO A 553 15.23 31.00 -10.30
N VAL A 554 15.62 31.03 -11.58
CA VAL A 554 14.94 30.24 -12.62
C VAL A 554 15.30 28.76 -12.42
N PRO A 555 14.33 27.85 -12.22
CA PRO A 555 14.61 26.42 -12.12
C PRO A 555 15.33 25.92 -13.38
N ARG A 556 16.31 25.01 -13.24
CA ARG A 556 17.06 24.42 -14.37
C ARG A 556 16.11 23.74 -15.36
N THR A 557 15.13 23.00 -14.86
CA THR A 557 14.14 22.34 -15.72
C THR A 557 13.35 23.36 -16.56
N VAL A 558 13.02 24.52 -15.99
CA VAL A 558 12.35 25.62 -16.71
C VAL A 558 13.30 26.29 -17.70
N LYS A 559 14.58 26.46 -17.32
CA LYS A 559 15.60 27.04 -18.18
C LYS A 559 15.81 26.24 -19.48
N LEU A 560 15.71 24.91 -19.43
CA LEU A 560 15.76 24.06 -20.63
C LEU A 560 14.67 24.42 -21.65
N PHE A 561 13.50 24.87 -21.20
CA PHE A 561 12.42 25.32 -22.09
C PHE A 561 12.58 26.79 -22.53
N LEU A 562 13.32 27.61 -21.77
CA LEU A 562 13.66 28.98 -22.17
C LEU A 562 14.77 29.00 -23.23
N ASP A 563 15.73 28.09 -23.11
CA ASP A 563 16.87 27.97 -24.02
C ASP A 563 16.49 27.20 -25.32
N ASN A 564 15.48 26.33 -25.29
CA ASN A 564 15.02 25.52 -26.43
C ASN A 564 13.69 26.03 -27.04
N MET A 565 13.70 27.19 -27.68
CA MET A 565 12.62 27.63 -28.59
C MET A 565 12.62 26.86 -29.93
N GLU A 566 13.01 25.58 -29.93
CA GLU A 566 12.87 24.62 -31.04
C GLU A 566 12.17 23.34 -30.54
N PRO A 567 11.33 22.69 -31.36
CA PRO A 567 10.30 21.77 -30.89
C PRO A 567 10.88 20.47 -30.32
N ILE A 568 10.66 20.24 -29.03
CA ILE A 568 10.88 18.94 -28.38
C ILE A 568 9.63 18.09 -28.58
N VAL A 569 9.72 17.07 -29.42
CA VAL A 569 8.70 16.02 -29.58
C VAL A 569 8.68 15.16 -28.32
N PHE A 570 7.67 15.36 -27.48
CA PHE A 570 7.34 14.40 -26.42
C PHE A 570 6.56 13.24 -27.05
N PHE A 571 7.23 12.09 -27.16
CA PHE A 571 6.70 10.74 -27.43
C PHE A 571 5.30 10.67 -28.09
N THR A 572 5.28 10.36 -29.39
CA THR A 572 4.06 9.94 -30.08
C THR A 572 3.64 8.55 -29.58
N GLU A 573 2.40 8.44 -29.10
CA GLU A 573 1.68 7.18 -29.04
C GLU A 573 1.52 6.68 -30.48
N SER A 574 2.21 5.60 -30.85
CA SER A 574 2.01 4.95 -32.14
C SER A 574 0.72 4.13 -32.09
N SER A 575 -0.40 4.77 -32.42
CA SER A 575 -1.58 4.06 -32.92
C SER A 575 -1.25 3.55 -34.32
N SER A 576 -1.11 2.23 -34.43
CA SER A 576 -0.97 1.50 -35.69
C SER A 576 -2.19 1.71 -36.59
N ASN A 577 -1.99 2.27 -37.77
CA ASN A 577 -2.69 1.92 -39.00
C ASN A 577 -2.03 2.66 -40.17
N GLU A 578 -1.17 1.98 -40.92
CA GLU A 578 -1.23 1.90 -42.39
C GLU A 578 -0.06 1.09 -42.95
N SER A 579 -0.40 0.27 -43.94
CA SER A 579 0.42 -0.72 -44.64
C SER A 579 1.49 -0.10 -45.57
N PRO A 580 2.57 -0.83 -45.91
CA PRO A 580 3.69 -0.28 -46.66
C PRO A 580 3.41 -0.23 -48.17
N GLN A 581 3.60 0.93 -48.79
CA GLN A 581 3.83 1.05 -50.23
C GLN A 581 5.30 1.33 -50.54
N VAL A 582 5.73 0.75 -51.65
CA VAL A 582 7.10 0.58 -52.17
C VAL A 582 7.44 1.71 -53.16
N LEU A 583 8.75 1.84 -53.46
CA LEU A 583 9.46 2.66 -54.46
C LEU A 583 9.91 4.04 -53.96
N GLY A 584 11.13 4.53 -54.18
CA GLY A 584 12.29 4.05 -54.94
C GLY A 584 13.26 5.22 -55.21
N ASN A 585 14.52 4.89 -55.51
CA ASN A 585 15.59 5.72 -56.10
C ASN A 585 16.36 6.76 -55.26
N SER A 586 17.59 6.37 -54.92
CA SER A 586 18.85 6.89 -55.48
C SER A 586 19.01 8.42 -55.65
N SER A 587 19.94 9.00 -54.89
CA SER A 587 21.20 9.54 -55.45
C SER A 587 22.13 10.04 -54.33
N ALA A 588 23.32 9.45 -54.28
CA ALA A 588 24.45 9.91 -53.49
C ALA A 588 25.08 11.16 -54.13
N VAL A 589 25.38 12.17 -53.32
CA VAL A 589 26.33 13.24 -53.68
C VAL A 589 27.50 13.16 -52.73
N ILE A 590 28.65 12.84 -53.32
CA ILE A 590 29.97 12.75 -52.71
C ILE A 590 30.53 14.17 -52.58
N LEU A 591 31.03 14.53 -51.39
CA LEU A 591 31.97 15.64 -51.21
C LEU A 591 33.26 15.09 -50.59
N SER A 592 34.29 15.05 -51.43
CA SER A 592 35.66 14.70 -51.11
C SER A 592 36.33 15.82 -50.30
N LYS A 593 37.08 15.43 -49.27
CA LYS A 593 38.21 16.23 -48.77
C LYS A 593 39.46 15.36 -48.73
N SER A 594 40.44 15.84 -49.47
CA SER A 594 41.80 15.37 -49.59
C SER A 594 42.56 15.52 -48.28
N ALA A 595 43.37 14.51 -47.95
CA ALA A 595 44.53 14.66 -47.08
C ALA A 595 45.69 13.87 -47.69
N SER A 596 46.76 14.61 -47.98
CA SER A 596 48.04 14.20 -48.53
C SER A 596 48.97 13.63 -47.45
N SER A 597 49.69 12.54 -47.75
CA SER A 597 51.10 12.31 -47.40
C SER A 597 51.51 10.94 -48.00
N SER A 598 52.21 10.91 -49.14
CA SER A 598 53.67 10.84 -49.26
C SER A 598 54.30 9.61 -48.59
N SER A 599 54.44 8.52 -49.36
CA SER A 599 55.70 7.81 -49.65
C SER A 599 55.46 6.85 -50.80
#